data_AF-A0A352FSM7-F1
#
_entry.id   AF-A0A352FSM7-F1
#
_cell.length_a   1.000
_cell.length_b   1.000
_cell.length_c   1.000
_cell.angle_alpha   90.00
_cell.angle_beta   90.00
_cell.angle_gamma   90.00
#
_symmetry.space_group_name_H-M   'P 1'
#
loop_
_entity.id
_entity.type
_entity.pdbx_description
1 polymer ?
#
loop_
_entity_poly.entity_id
_entity_poly.type
_entity_poly.pdbx_seq_one_letter_code
_entity_poly.pdbx_strand_id
1 'polypeptide(L)'
;MTPAAALNNSAFGQRWPRESTSFRDLFPRIESEELNPRSLQARYAPEESPLDILEDPREEGESQISTVSLRQRVRNTGIERTENNPRVIALSEVSRHVLGENGSRRFQDFSNYQPGWNLGQGAVLSARSVTITDSFLTRLPELAAYEPSLFLTPEGNLELAWEDRSGSAVEIEFWPDRIEYYVEALNEERTLRLESFHQFIEKMRSLIR
;
A
#
# COMPACT_ATOMS: atom_id res chain seq x y z
N MET A 1 23.71 -9.11 -36.57
CA MET A 1 22.51 -9.35 -35.74
C MET A 1 22.90 -9.04 -34.32
N THR A 2 22.44 -7.92 -33.77
CA THR A 2 22.85 -7.40 -32.46
C THR A 2 21.72 -7.70 -31.48
N PRO A 3 21.95 -8.34 -30.33
CA PRO A 3 20.88 -8.58 -29.37
C PRO A 3 20.53 -7.25 -28.69
N ALA A 4 19.24 -6.95 -28.66
CA ALA A 4 18.69 -5.78 -27.98
C ALA A 4 18.86 -5.93 -26.47
N ALA A 5 19.42 -4.90 -25.83
CA ALA A 5 19.53 -4.79 -24.39
C ALA A 5 18.12 -4.63 -23.78
N ALA A 6 17.73 -5.58 -22.94
CA ALA A 6 16.58 -5.44 -22.07
C ALA A 6 16.92 -4.43 -20.97
N LEU A 7 16.17 -3.33 -20.92
CA LEU A 7 16.24 -2.35 -19.84
C LEU A 7 15.62 -2.97 -18.59
N ASN A 8 16.46 -3.32 -17.63
CA ASN A 8 16.06 -3.68 -16.27
C ASN A 8 15.60 -2.43 -15.53
N ASN A 9 14.30 -2.32 -15.24
CA ASN A 9 13.75 -1.39 -14.26
C ASN A 9 14.02 -1.96 -12.85
N SER A 10 15.24 -1.77 -12.36
CA SER A 10 15.66 -2.15 -11.01
C SER A 10 15.67 -0.91 -10.11
N ALA A 11 14.50 -0.51 -9.64
CA ALA A 11 14.35 0.41 -8.51
C ALA A 11 12.94 0.21 -7.91
N PHE A 12 12.68 -0.97 -7.37
CA PHE A 12 11.49 -1.24 -6.58
C PHE A 12 11.92 -1.47 -5.14
N GLY A 13 11.15 -0.90 -4.19
CA GLY A 13 11.40 -0.94 -2.75
C GLY A 13 11.75 -2.33 -2.26
N GLN A 14 12.46 -2.40 -1.12
CA GLN A 14 12.98 -3.63 -0.53
C GLN A 14 11.92 -4.74 -0.46
N ARG A 15 11.79 -5.48 -1.55
CA ARG A 15 10.93 -6.65 -1.67
C ARG A 15 11.70 -7.76 -1.00
N TRP A 16 11.06 -8.42 -0.04
CA TRP A 16 11.69 -9.44 0.80
C TRP A 16 12.52 -10.42 -0.05
N PRO A 17 13.72 -10.83 0.42
CA PRO A 17 14.59 -11.71 -0.35
C PRO A 17 13.83 -13.00 -0.69
N ARG A 18 13.54 -13.19 -1.98
CA ARG A 18 12.74 -14.29 -2.54
C ARG A 18 13.49 -15.63 -2.59
N GLU A 19 14.62 -15.74 -1.92
CA GLU A 19 15.43 -16.95 -1.87
C GLU A 19 14.88 -17.89 -0.79
N SER A 20 13.97 -18.78 -1.21
CA SER A 20 13.68 -20.09 -0.58
C SER A 20 13.38 -20.09 0.93
N THR A 21 12.56 -19.15 1.41
CA THR A 21 11.86 -19.31 2.69
C THR A 21 10.38 -19.48 2.40
N SER A 22 9.75 -20.54 2.91
CA SER A 22 8.31 -20.75 2.74
C SER A 22 7.57 -19.51 3.28
N PHE A 23 6.42 -19.16 2.71
CA PHE A 23 5.54 -18.12 3.26
C PHE A 23 5.30 -18.29 4.77
N ARG A 24 5.26 -19.55 5.25
CA ARG A 24 5.15 -19.91 6.67
C ARG A 24 6.37 -19.59 7.51
N ASP A 25 7.56 -19.58 6.90
CA ASP A 25 8.81 -19.26 7.58
C ASP A 25 8.96 -17.75 7.77
N LEU A 26 8.42 -16.97 6.83
CA LEU A 26 8.41 -15.51 6.90
C LEU A 26 7.32 -14.99 7.85
N PHE A 27 6.22 -15.73 7.96
CA PHE A 27 5.08 -15.40 8.81
C PHE A 27 4.65 -16.64 9.58
N PRO A 28 5.41 -17.06 10.63
CA PRO A 28 4.93 -18.09 11.53
C PRO A 28 3.55 -17.66 12.02
N ARG A 29 2.54 -18.54 11.94
CA ARG A 29 1.20 -18.26 12.47
C ARG A 29 1.37 -17.72 13.87
N ILE A 30 1.09 -16.44 14.05
CA ILE A 30 1.19 -15.79 15.36
C ILE A 30 0.04 -16.37 16.17
N GLU A 31 0.33 -17.38 16.99
CA GLU A 31 -0.58 -17.81 18.04
C GLU A 31 -0.92 -16.59 18.89
N SER A 32 -2.20 -16.41 19.18
CA SER A 32 -2.84 -15.11 19.46
C SER A 32 -2.40 -14.38 20.75
N GLU A 33 -1.30 -14.75 21.38
CA GLU A 33 -0.88 -14.25 22.69
C GLU A 33 0.17 -13.12 22.69
N GLU A 34 0.87 -12.82 21.58
CA GLU A 34 2.08 -11.95 21.67
C GLU A 34 2.07 -10.59 20.94
N LEU A 35 0.93 -10.07 20.49
CA LEU A 35 0.89 -8.73 19.86
C LEU A 35 0.26 -7.68 20.77
N ASN A 36 1.04 -7.17 21.73
CA ASN A 36 0.74 -5.88 22.36
C ASN A 36 1.37 -4.74 21.54
N PRO A 37 0.56 -3.89 20.86
CA PRO A 37 1.07 -2.83 19.98
C PRO A 37 1.84 -1.72 20.74
N ARG A 38 1.67 -1.60 22.06
CA ARG A 38 2.43 -0.62 22.86
C ARG A 38 3.90 -1.00 23.05
N SER A 39 4.25 -2.28 22.96
CA SER A 39 5.63 -2.76 23.13
C SER A 39 6.55 -2.45 21.95
N LEU A 40 5.99 -2.25 20.76
CA LEU A 40 6.75 -1.97 19.54
C LEU A 40 7.11 -0.49 19.38
N GLN A 41 6.37 0.43 20.02
CA GLN A 41 6.68 1.87 19.97
C GLN A 41 7.75 2.30 20.97
N ALA A 42 8.06 1.48 21.98
CA ALA A 42 8.93 1.88 23.10
C ALA A 42 10.44 1.64 22.90
N ARG A 43 10.90 1.11 21.74
CA ARG A 43 12.31 0.70 21.56
C ARG A 43 13.14 1.53 20.60
N TYR A 44 12.62 2.63 20.06
CA TYR A 44 13.42 3.56 19.26
C TYR A 44 13.51 4.92 19.96
N ALA A 45 14.42 5.00 20.93
CA ALA A 45 15.02 6.28 21.30
C ALA A 45 16.10 6.56 20.24
N PRO A 46 16.02 7.66 19.47
CA PRO A 46 17.10 8.02 18.55
C PRO A 46 18.34 8.36 19.39
N GLU A 47 19.44 7.64 19.16
CA GLU A 47 20.74 8.09 19.69
C GLU A 47 21.09 9.42 19.02
N GLU A 48 21.18 10.46 19.84
CA GLU A 48 21.56 11.80 19.41
C GLU A 48 22.98 11.76 18.82
N SER A 49 23.10 11.99 17.51
CA SER A 49 24.38 12.31 16.91
C SER A 49 24.78 13.74 17.29
N PRO A 50 25.98 13.97 17.85
CA PRO A 50 26.49 15.31 18.07
C PRO A 50 26.92 15.88 16.71
N LEU A 51 26.11 16.77 16.15
CA LEU A 51 26.48 17.55 14.96
C LEU A 51 27.15 18.85 15.38
N ASP A 52 28.35 19.04 14.84
CA ASP A 52 29.18 20.22 14.98
C ASP A 52 28.45 21.50 14.55
N ILE A 53 28.60 22.51 15.40
CA ILE A 53 28.19 23.89 15.21
C ILE A 53 29.14 24.52 14.19
N LEU A 54 28.67 24.80 12.99
CA LEU A 54 29.30 25.77 12.08
C LEU A 54 28.33 26.94 11.90
N GLU A 55 28.63 28.04 12.59
CA GLU A 55 28.03 29.35 12.33
C GLU A 55 28.63 29.92 11.04
N ASP A 56 27.78 30.40 10.13
CA ASP A 56 28.21 31.30 9.06
C ASP A 56 27.21 32.48 8.95
N PRO A 57 27.67 33.74 8.97
CA PRO A 57 26.78 34.91 9.01
C PRO A 57 26.58 35.55 7.62
N ARG A 58 25.37 36.12 7.46
CA ARG A 58 24.99 37.25 6.58
C ARG A 58 24.99 37.01 5.06
N GLU A 59 23.86 37.33 4.43
CA GLU A 59 23.76 38.56 3.63
C GLU A 59 22.29 38.96 3.41
N GLU A 60 22.01 40.23 3.73
CA GLU A 60 20.73 40.89 3.52
C GLU A 60 20.61 41.31 2.05
N GLY A 61 19.56 40.85 1.38
CA GLY A 61 19.22 41.25 0.01
C GLY A 61 17.77 41.73 -0.05
N GLU A 62 17.58 43.05 0.08
CA GLU A 62 16.31 43.74 -0.08
C GLU A 62 15.74 43.49 -1.49
N SER A 63 14.52 42.97 -1.59
CA SER A 63 13.77 42.92 -2.84
C SER A 63 12.48 43.72 -2.73
N GLN A 64 12.43 44.77 -3.53
CA GLN A 64 11.35 45.73 -3.65
C GLN A 64 10.10 45.08 -4.25
N ILE A 65 9.00 45.22 -3.54
CA ILE A 65 7.68 44.73 -3.93
C ILE A 65 7.05 45.77 -4.87
N SER A 66 6.91 45.43 -6.16
CA SER A 66 6.11 46.21 -7.11
C SER A 66 4.66 45.75 -7.07
N THR A 67 3.80 46.60 -6.50
CA THR A 67 2.34 46.53 -6.55
C THR A 67 1.81 46.87 -7.94
N VAL A 68 1.20 45.92 -8.62
CA VAL A 68 0.24 46.21 -9.71
C VAL A 68 -1.02 45.37 -9.51
N SER A 69 -2.06 46.06 -9.04
CA SER A 69 -3.45 45.60 -9.13
C SER A 69 -3.89 45.58 -10.60
N LEU A 70 -4.43 44.47 -11.09
CA LEU A 70 -5.42 44.53 -12.15
C LEU A 70 -6.56 43.55 -11.89
N ARG A 71 -7.71 44.15 -11.58
CA ARG A 71 -9.02 43.53 -11.48
C ARG A 71 -9.40 42.93 -12.84
N GLN A 72 -9.78 41.65 -12.87
CA GLN A 72 -10.70 41.14 -13.88
C GLN A 72 -11.67 40.13 -13.27
N ARG A 73 -12.89 40.64 -13.01
CA ARG A 73 -14.12 39.89 -12.77
C ARG A 73 -14.56 39.22 -14.07
N VAL A 74 -14.62 37.89 -14.12
CA VAL A 74 -15.57 37.17 -15.01
C VAL A 74 -16.03 35.84 -14.37
N ARG A 75 -17.29 35.87 -13.91
CA ARG A 75 -18.35 34.84 -13.92
C ARG A 75 -18.12 33.46 -13.27
N ASN A 76 -18.86 33.28 -12.16
CA ASN A 76 -19.65 32.10 -11.77
C ASN A 76 -19.66 30.92 -12.76
N THR A 77 -19.05 29.84 -12.34
CA THR A 77 -19.70 28.53 -12.33
C THR A 77 -19.72 28.05 -10.89
N GLY A 78 -20.92 28.01 -10.30
CA GLY A 78 -21.15 27.39 -9.00
C GLY A 78 -20.93 25.90 -9.12
N ILE A 79 -19.67 25.47 -9.07
CA ILE A 79 -19.34 24.12 -8.63
C ILE A 79 -19.41 24.22 -7.12
N GLU A 80 -20.53 23.78 -6.56
CA GLU A 80 -20.64 23.48 -5.15
C GLU A 80 -19.42 22.63 -4.79
N ARG A 81 -18.45 23.23 -4.09
CA ARG A 81 -17.38 22.52 -3.42
C ARG A 81 -18.08 21.66 -2.40
N THR A 82 -18.40 20.43 -2.82
CA THR A 82 -18.84 19.36 -1.94
C THR A 82 -17.85 19.36 -0.80
N GLU A 83 -18.34 19.69 0.40
CA GLU A 83 -17.52 19.80 1.59
C GLU A 83 -16.63 18.56 1.67
N ASN A 84 -15.33 18.79 1.81
CA ASN A 84 -14.30 17.77 2.01
C ASN A 84 -14.54 17.08 3.35
N ASN A 85 -15.66 16.38 3.49
CA ASN A 85 -15.85 15.44 4.56
C ASN A 85 -14.82 14.35 4.27
N PRO A 86 -13.80 14.17 5.14
CA PRO A 86 -12.79 13.15 4.93
C PRO A 86 -13.54 11.84 4.74
N ARG A 87 -13.58 11.33 3.50
CA ARG A 87 -14.31 10.11 3.18
C ARG A 87 -13.72 9.05 4.09
N VAL A 88 -14.55 8.55 5.01
CA VAL A 88 -14.18 7.45 5.89
C VAL A 88 -13.74 6.31 4.98
N ILE A 89 -12.45 6.00 5.01
CA ILE A 89 -11.86 4.91 4.23
C ILE A 89 -12.30 3.63 4.93
N ALA A 90 -13.20 2.87 4.31
CA ALA A 90 -13.75 1.66 4.90
C ALA A 90 -13.91 0.56 3.86
N LEU A 91 -13.64 -0.67 4.28
CA LEU A 91 -14.01 -1.87 3.54
C LEU A 91 -15.49 -2.19 3.75
N SER A 92 -16.14 -2.77 2.74
CA SER A 92 -17.47 -3.32 2.85
C SER A 92 -17.53 -4.47 3.86
N GLU A 93 -18.74 -4.82 4.32
CA GLU A 93 -18.95 -5.98 5.20
C GLU A 93 -18.52 -7.29 4.53
N VAL A 94 -18.75 -7.43 3.22
CA VAL A 94 -18.33 -8.61 2.45
C VAL A 94 -16.81 -8.75 2.46
N SER A 95 -16.08 -7.66 2.18
CA SER A 95 -14.61 -7.67 2.21
C SER A 95 -14.05 -7.97 3.59
N ARG A 96 -14.65 -7.41 4.66
CA ARG A 96 -14.27 -7.73 6.04
C ARG A 96 -14.50 -9.19 6.38
N HIS A 97 -15.60 -9.78 5.90
CA HIS A 97 -15.85 -11.20 6.05
C HIS A 97 -14.80 -12.06 5.34
N VAL A 98 -14.40 -11.69 4.10
CA VAL A 98 -13.34 -12.41 3.36
C VAL A 98 -11.99 -12.33 4.06
N LEU A 99 -11.63 -11.18 4.61
CA LEU A 99 -10.38 -10.97 5.36
C LEU A 99 -10.34 -11.67 6.72
N GLY A 100 -11.51 -12.09 7.24
CA GLY A 100 -11.66 -12.56 8.60
C GLY A 100 -11.37 -11.48 9.66
N GLU A 101 -11.38 -11.91 10.92
CA GLU A 101 -11.16 -11.03 12.08
C GLU A 101 -9.76 -10.41 12.06
N ASN A 102 -8.73 -11.21 11.76
CA ASN A 102 -7.34 -10.76 11.76
C ASN A 102 -7.06 -9.72 10.67
N GLY A 103 -7.49 -9.99 9.43
CA GLY A 103 -7.32 -9.04 8.32
C GLY A 103 -8.13 -7.76 8.54
N SER A 104 -9.34 -7.86 9.09
CA SER A 104 -10.17 -6.70 9.46
C SER A 104 -9.51 -5.83 10.53
N ARG A 105 -8.92 -6.45 11.56
CA ARG A 105 -8.16 -5.73 12.60
C ARG A 105 -6.93 -5.03 12.03
N ARG A 106 -6.13 -5.72 11.20
CA ARG A 106 -4.96 -5.11 10.53
C ARG A 106 -5.35 -3.92 9.66
N PHE A 107 -6.46 -4.03 8.91
CA PHE A 107 -6.98 -2.90 8.14
C PHE A 107 -7.29 -1.69 9.02
N GLN A 108 -7.93 -1.91 10.18
CA GLN A 108 -8.20 -0.85 11.14
C GLN A 108 -6.90 -0.22 11.67
N ASP A 109 -5.89 -1.03 11.99
CA ASP A 109 -4.59 -0.52 12.42
C ASP A 109 -3.94 0.34 11.32
N PHE A 110 -3.91 -0.16 10.08
CA PHE A 110 -3.36 0.57 8.91
C PHE A 110 -4.05 1.91 8.67
N SER A 111 -5.36 1.99 8.89
CA SER A 111 -6.12 3.24 8.74
C SER A 111 -5.71 4.33 9.72
N ASN A 112 -5.05 3.97 10.83
CA ASN A 112 -4.57 4.89 11.86
C ASN A 112 -3.08 5.26 11.72
N TYR A 113 -2.35 4.61 10.80
CA TYR A 113 -0.92 4.88 10.62
C TYR A 113 -0.69 6.31 10.13
N GLN A 114 0.27 6.97 10.77
CA GLN A 114 0.73 8.28 10.37
C GLN A 114 1.85 8.16 9.32
N PRO A 115 2.10 9.20 8.51
CA PRO A 115 3.28 9.23 7.64
C PRO A 115 4.56 8.95 8.43
N GLY A 116 5.48 8.18 7.85
CA GLY A 116 6.76 7.80 8.43
C GLY A 116 6.76 6.53 9.29
N TRP A 117 5.65 5.78 9.36
CA TRP A 117 5.52 4.57 10.20
C TRP A 117 6.56 3.47 9.91
N ASN A 118 7.08 3.42 8.69
CA ASN A 118 8.13 2.48 8.28
C ASN A 118 9.49 3.19 8.19
N LEU A 119 10.22 3.27 9.30
CA LEU A 119 11.57 3.89 9.37
C LEU A 119 11.62 5.32 8.77
N GLY A 120 10.56 6.10 8.95
CA GLY A 120 10.44 7.46 8.39
C GLY A 120 9.98 7.53 6.92
N GLN A 121 9.76 6.40 6.24
CA GLN A 121 9.41 6.36 4.80
C GLN A 121 7.97 5.92 4.51
N GLY A 122 7.27 5.29 5.46
CA GLY A 122 5.94 4.72 5.23
C GLY A 122 4.87 5.77 4.92
N ALA A 123 4.18 5.65 3.78
CA ALA A 123 3.04 6.46 3.42
C ALA A 123 1.76 6.03 4.17
N VAL A 124 0.79 6.94 4.27
CA VAL A 124 -0.55 6.63 4.80
C VAL A 124 -1.31 5.72 3.84
N LEU A 125 -2.29 4.99 4.38
CA LEU A 125 -3.17 4.12 3.61
C LEU A 125 -3.86 4.88 2.46
N SER A 126 -3.64 4.41 1.23
CA SER A 126 -4.21 4.97 0.02
C SER A 126 -5.70 4.61 -0.10
N ALA A 127 -6.57 5.62 -0.05
CA ALA A 127 -8.02 5.44 -0.23
C ALA A 127 -8.39 4.74 -1.55
N ARG A 128 -7.61 4.98 -2.61
CA ARG A 128 -7.83 4.37 -3.92
C ARG A 128 -7.41 2.89 -3.92
N SER A 129 -6.31 2.56 -3.24
CA SER A 129 -5.93 1.17 -3.01
C SER A 129 -7.04 0.41 -2.28
N VAL A 130 -7.57 0.98 -1.19
CA VAL A 130 -8.71 0.39 -0.44
C VAL A 130 -9.93 0.15 -1.34
N THR A 131 -10.27 1.12 -2.19
CA THR A 131 -11.42 0.99 -3.11
C THR A 131 -11.24 -0.18 -4.07
N ILE A 132 -10.02 -0.39 -4.60
CA ILE A 132 -9.73 -1.47 -5.54
C ILE A 132 -9.72 -2.81 -4.82
N THR A 133 -9.09 -2.90 -3.65
CA THR A 133 -9.10 -4.10 -2.79
C THR A 133 -10.51 -4.51 -2.41
N ASP A 134 -11.37 -3.56 -2.00
CA ASP A 134 -12.78 -3.83 -1.69
C ASP A 134 -13.55 -4.37 -2.90
N SER A 135 -13.33 -3.76 -4.07
CA SER A 135 -13.93 -4.21 -5.33
C SER A 135 -13.43 -5.60 -5.77
N PHE A 136 -12.21 -5.99 -5.38
CA PHE A 136 -11.65 -7.31 -5.64
C PHE A 136 -12.29 -8.35 -4.74
N LEU A 137 -12.24 -8.14 -3.42
CA LEU A 137 -12.74 -9.06 -2.41
C LEU A 137 -14.25 -9.31 -2.54
N THR A 138 -15.04 -8.28 -2.85
CA THR A 138 -16.49 -8.41 -3.09
C THR A 138 -16.84 -9.30 -4.29
N ARG A 139 -15.92 -9.48 -5.25
CA ARG A 139 -16.11 -10.37 -6.42
C ARG A 139 -15.61 -11.80 -6.20
N LEU A 140 -14.85 -12.03 -5.13
CA LEU A 140 -14.24 -13.31 -4.77
C LEU A 140 -14.57 -13.70 -3.31
N PRO A 141 -15.86 -13.82 -2.94
CA PRO A 141 -16.25 -14.22 -1.59
C PRO A 141 -15.71 -15.61 -1.19
N GLU A 142 -15.44 -16.49 -2.16
CA GLU A 142 -14.83 -17.80 -1.91
C GLU A 142 -13.43 -17.73 -1.29
N LEU A 143 -12.73 -16.60 -1.41
CA LEU A 143 -11.41 -16.40 -0.81
C LEU A 143 -11.48 -16.41 0.73
N ALA A 144 -12.67 -16.23 1.32
CA ALA A 144 -12.89 -16.32 2.76
C ALA A 144 -12.44 -17.66 3.37
N ALA A 145 -12.49 -18.75 2.59
CA ALA A 145 -12.03 -20.06 3.04
C ALA A 145 -10.51 -20.15 3.26
N TYR A 146 -9.75 -19.19 2.74
CA TYR A 146 -8.29 -19.13 2.78
C TYR A 146 -7.74 -18.06 3.72
N GLU A 147 -8.62 -17.20 4.27
CA GLU A 147 -8.27 -16.11 5.18
C GLU A 147 -7.01 -15.34 4.75
N PRO A 148 -7.05 -14.64 3.60
CA PRO A 148 -5.87 -13.97 3.06
C PRO A 148 -5.29 -12.97 4.05
N SER A 149 -3.97 -12.97 4.17
CA SER A 149 -3.23 -12.01 4.99
C SER A 149 -3.20 -10.66 4.30
N LEU A 150 -3.52 -9.60 5.04
CA LEU A 150 -3.51 -8.22 4.56
C LEU A 150 -2.28 -7.47 5.05
N PHE A 151 -1.57 -6.78 4.15
CA PHE A 151 -0.40 -5.97 4.43
C PHE A 151 -0.58 -4.54 3.93
N LEU A 152 0.21 -3.62 4.48
CA LEU A 152 0.35 -2.25 4.02
C LEU A 152 1.78 -2.06 3.51
N THR A 153 1.93 -1.69 2.24
CA THR A 153 3.25 -1.45 1.64
C THR A 153 3.79 -0.06 2.06
N PRO A 154 5.11 0.17 1.97
CA PRO A 154 5.69 1.47 2.27
C PRO A 154 5.08 2.63 1.46
N GLU A 155 4.57 2.34 0.26
CA GLU A 155 3.91 3.29 -0.64
C GLU A 155 2.43 3.55 -0.28
N GLY A 156 1.92 2.87 0.74
CA GLY A 156 0.55 3.05 1.24
C GLY A 156 -0.49 2.20 0.52
N ASN A 157 -0.07 1.20 -0.25
CA ASN A 157 -0.98 0.28 -0.92
C ASN A 157 -1.32 -0.91 -0.02
N LEU A 158 -2.50 -1.49 -0.21
CA LEU A 158 -2.84 -2.77 0.36
C LEU A 158 -2.28 -3.90 -0.50
N GLU A 159 -1.80 -4.93 0.18
CA GLU A 159 -1.36 -6.17 -0.41
C GLU A 159 -2.06 -7.35 0.26
N LEU A 160 -2.52 -8.31 -0.54
CA LEU A 160 -3.08 -9.57 -0.08
C LEU A 160 -2.12 -10.70 -0.38
N ALA A 161 -1.94 -11.61 0.57
CA ALA A 161 -1.21 -12.84 0.34
C ALA A 161 -1.94 -14.06 0.91
N TRP A 162 -1.91 -15.18 0.20
CA TRP A 162 -2.43 -16.47 0.66
C TRP A 162 -1.66 -17.63 0.01
N GLU A 163 -1.85 -18.84 0.55
CA GLU A 163 -1.37 -20.08 -0.08
C GLU A 163 -2.47 -20.66 -0.97
N ASP A 164 -2.13 -21.02 -2.21
CA ASP A 164 -2.99 -21.81 -3.07
C ASP A 164 -3.10 -23.28 -2.58
N ARG A 165 -3.78 -24.13 -3.34
CA ARG A 165 -3.99 -25.53 -2.96
C ARG A 165 -2.73 -26.39 -2.93
N SER A 166 -1.70 -25.99 -3.67
CA SER A 166 -0.38 -26.61 -3.63
C SER A 166 0.48 -26.12 -2.45
N GLY A 167 -0.02 -25.14 -1.68
CA GLY A 167 0.77 -24.46 -0.66
C GLY A 167 1.69 -23.39 -1.25
N SER A 168 1.52 -23.04 -2.53
CA SER A 168 2.32 -22.02 -3.20
C SER A 168 1.74 -20.63 -2.95
N ALA A 169 2.61 -19.64 -2.78
CA ALA A 169 2.22 -18.27 -2.48
C ALA A 169 1.53 -17.60 -3.67
N VAL A 170 0.46 -16.86 -3.37
CA VAL A 170 -0.18 -15.89 -4.26
C VAL A 170 -0.19 -14.54 -3.56
N GLU A 171 0.42 -13.54 -4.18
CA GLU A 171 0.53 -12.16 -3.67
C GLU A 171 -0.13 -11.20 -4.66
N ILE A 172 -0.89 -10.23 -4.16
CA ILE A 172 -1.52 -9.19 -4.97
C ILE A 172 -1.38 -7.83 -4.27
N GLU A 173 -0.71 -6.89 -4.91
CA GLU A 173 -0.65 -5.49 -4.48
C GLU A 173 -1.60 -4.61 -5.31
N PHE A 174 -2.42 -3.81 -4.62
CA PHE A 174 -3.44 -2.95 -5.21
C PHE A 174 -2.97 -1.50 -5.28
N TRP A 175 -2.38 -1.13 -6.41
CA TRP A 175 -1.97 0.25 -6.67
C TRP A 175 -3.15 1.11 -7.10
N PRO A 176 -3.07 2.45 -6.99
CA PRO A 176 -4.13 3.34 -7.43
C PRO A 176 -4.53 3.17 -8.92
N ASP A 177 -3.59 2.79 -9.78
CA ASP A 177 -3.74 2.76 -11.23
C ASP A 177 -3.54 1.38 -11.87
N ARG A 178 -3.13 0.38 -11.09
CA ARG A 178 -2.78 -0.96 -11.56
C ARG A 178 -2.88 -1.99 -10.45
N ILE A 179 -2.69 -3.24 -10.81
CA ILE A 179 -2.56 -4.36 -9.88
C ILE A 179 -1.26 -5.06 -10.22
N GLU A 180 -0.46 -5.35 -9.20
CA GLU A 180 0.73 -6.18 -9.34
C GLU A 180 0.45 -7.50 -8.64
N TYR A 181 0.86 -8.61 -9.24
CA TYR A 181 0.69 -9.91 -8.61
C TYR A 181 1.87 -10.83 -8.88
N TYR A 182 2.03 -11.78 -7.97
CA TYR A 182 2.96 -12.89 -8.09
C TYR A 182 2.23 -14.21 -7.76
N VAL A 183 2.40 -15.21 -8.62
CA VAL A 183 1.88 -16.57 -8.42
C VAL A 183 3.06 -17.53 -8.46
N GLU A 184 3.44 -18.05 -7.30
CA GLU A 184 4.63 -18.89 -7.14
C GLU A 184 4.52 -20.19 -7.93
N ALA A 185 3.37 -20.87 -7.91
CA ALA A 185 3.15 -22.13 -8.63
C ALA A 185 3.41 -22.01 -10.15
N LEU A 186 3.25 -20.80 -10.71
CA LEU A 186 3.47 -20.51 -12.12
C LEU A 186 4.79 -19.78 -12.39
N ASN A 187 5.54 -19.43 -11.33
CA ASN A 187 6.66 -18.49 -11.37
C ASN A 187 6.31 -17.23 -12.19
N GLU A 188 5.12 -16.70 -11.97
CA GLU A 188 4.55 -15.62 -12.78
C GLU A 188 4.45 -14.34 -11.98
N GLU A 189 5.14 -13.30 -12.45
CA GLU A 189 4.95 -11.93 -11.99
C GLU A 189 4.41 -11.05 -13.12
N ARG A 190 3.39 -10.25 -12.82
CA ARG A 190 2.78 -9.33 -13.79
C ARG A 190 2.27 -8.06 -13.13
N THR A 191 2.19 -7.03 -13.97
CA THR A 191 1.47 -5.78 -13.71
C THR A 191 0.30 -5.69 -14.68
N LEU A 192 -0.91 -5.48 -14.15
CA LEU A 192 -2.14 -5.32 -14.91
C LEU A 192 -2.71 -3.93 -14.72
N ARG A 193 -3.18 -3.32 -15.80
CA ARG A 193 -3.98 -2.11 -15.69
C ARG A 193 -5.41 -2.45 -15.25
N LEU A 194 -6.09 -1.47 -14.65
CA LEU A 194 -7.44 -1.67 -14.10
C LEU A 194 -8.50 -2.01 -15.17
N GLU A 195 -8.26 -1.72 -16.44
CA GLU A 195 -9.19 -2.12 -17.51
C GLU A 195 -9.27 -3.65 -17.67
N SER A 196 -8.20 -4.36 -17.30
CA SER A 196 -8.14 -5.83 -17.35
C SER A 196 -8.68 -6.48 -16.07
N PHE A 197 -9.26 -5.71 -15.15
CA PHE A 197 -9.63 -6.20 -13.82
C PHE A 197 -10.60 -7.39 -13.84
N HIS A 198 -11.55 -7.42 -14.78
CA HIS A 198 -12.47 -8.56 -14.88
C HIS A 198 -11.76 -9.86 -15.26
N GLN A 199 -10.84 -9.82 -16.24
CA GLN A 199 -10.05 -10.99 -16.64
C GLN A 199 -9.14 -11.46 -15.50
N PHE A 200 -8.61 -10.52 -14.72
CA PHE A 200 -7.82 -10.82 -13.53
C PHE A 200 -8.63 -11.57 -12.47
N ILE A 201 -9.87 -11.14 -12.19
CA ILE A 201 -10.76 -11.83 -11.24
C ILE A 201 -11.00 -13.28 -11.65
N GLU A 202 -11.29 -13.54 -12.94
CA GLU A 202 -11.49 -14.91 -13.42
C GLU A 202 -10.22 -15.76 -13.32
N LYS A 203 -9.05 -15.16 -13.58
CA LYS A 203 -7.77 -15.83 -13.34
C LYS A 203 -7.60 -16.20 -11.87
N MET A 204 -7.77 -15.25 -10.95
CA MET A 204 -7.62 -15.51 -9.51
C MET A 204 -8.62 -16.56 -9.02
N ARG A 205 -9.86 -16.51 -9.50
CA ARG A 205 -10.89 -17.52 -9.22
C ARG A 205 -10.41 -18.94 -9.58
N SER A 206 -9.70 -19.10 -10.69
CA SER A 206 -9.16 -20.40 -11.11
C SER A 206 -8.01 -20.92 -10.23
N LEU A 207 -7.28 -20.02 -9.55
CA LEU A 207 -6.20 -20.37 -8.62
C LEU A 207 -6.69 -20.71 -7.21
N ILE A 208 -7.88 -20.21 -6.84
CA ILE A 208 -8.54 -20.54 -5.57
C ILE A 208 -9.20 -21.95 -5.64
N ARG A 209 -9.63 -22.36 -6.84
CA ARG A 209 -10.35 -23.63 -7.10
C ARG A 209 -9.47 -24.85 -7.26
#